data_AF-A0A945DP41-F1
#
_entry.id   AF-A0A945DP41-F1
#
_cell.length_a   1.000
_cell.length_b   1.000
_cell.length_c   1.000
_cell.angle_alpha   90.00
_cell.angle_beta   90.00
_cell.angle_gamma   90.00
#
_symmetry.space_group_name_H-M   'P 1'
#
loop_
_entity.id
_entity.type
_entity.pdbx_description
1 polymer ?
#
loop_
_entity_poly.entity_id
_entity_poly.type
_entity_poly.pdbx_seq_one_letter_code
_entity_poly.pdbx_strand_id
1 'polypeptide(L)'
;MSTSQKFWNFSNRVYQNDDVQKACLALQDKYGLDVNLILFCCWSGALHGEFTEELFEQSLREASDWRQNVVEPLRNVRSWLKQEIHNRRFSANSSVMDFRAVVKATELESERLQQMDLERLIDHSSGSEFEPLNSSAKNLRRYCDRCGVDLTNDVKLLLALILDACLPDEGPDKALRALS
;
A
#
# COMPACT_ATOMS: atom_id res chain seq x y z
N MET A 1 -6.59 11.10 22.80
CA MET A 1 -5.30 11.11 22.07
C MET A 1 -5.62 11.43 20.62
N SER A 2 -5.02 12.47 20.03
CA SER A 2 -5.20 12.75 18.60
C SER A 2 -4.49 11.64 17.82
N THR A 3 -5.25 10.75 17.19
CA THR A 3 -4.65 9.70 16.37
C THR A 3 -4.08 10.36 15.11
N SER A 4 -2.76 10.35 14.98
CA SER A 4 -2.08 10.87 13.80
C SER A 4 -2.58 10.14 12.56
N GLN A 5 -2.81 10.87 11.48
CA GLN A 5 -3.26 10.35 10.17
C GLN A 5 -2.24 10.70 9.08
N LYS A 6 -0.95 10.80 9.46
CA LYS A 6 0.08 11.27 8.54
C LYS A 6 0.31 10.24 7.44
N PHE A 7 0.28 8.95 7.78
CA PHE A 7 0.44 7.89 6.80
C PHE A 7 -0.76 7.84 5.85
N TRP A 8 -1.99 7.91 6.37
CA TRP A 8 -3.19 7.97 5.52
C TRP A 8 -3.19 9.15 4.57
N ASN A 9 -2.83 10.35 5.05
CA ASN A 9 -2.76 11.55 4.22
C ASN A 9 -1.66 11.44 3.16
N PHE A 10 -0.52 10.85 3.51
CA PHE A 10 0.56 10.55 2.57
C PHE A 10 0.07 9.58 1.47
N SER A 11 -0.56 8.47 1.86
CA SER A 11 -1.13 7.47 0.96
C SER A 11 -2.13 8.10 0.00
N ASN A 12 -3.09 8.90 0.51
CA ASN A 12 -4.08 9.57 -0.32
C ASN A 12 -3.45 10.51 -1.35
N ARG A 13 -2.45 11.31 -0.96
CA ARG A 13 -1.73 12.19 -1.88
C ARG A 13 -1.07 11.39 -3.02
N VAL A 14 -0.40 10.30 -2.68
CA VAL A 14 0.29 9.43 -3.65
C VAL A 14 -0.71 8.74 -4.58
N TYR A 15 -1.85 8.29 -4.03
CA TYR A 15 -2.89 7.57 -4.77
C TYR A 15 -3.73 8.47 -5.71
N GLN A 16 -3.61 9.80 -5.63
CA GLN A 16 -4.24 10.71 -6.60
C GLN A 16 -3.67 10.55 -8.02
N ASN A 17 -2.50 9.94 -8.17
CA ASN A 17 -1.90 9.66 -9.46
C ASN A 17 -2.47 8.36 -10.06
N ASP A 18 -3.14 8.45 -11.20
CA ASP A 18 -3.74 7.30 -11.90
C ASP A 18 -2.73 6.21 -12.26
N ASP A 19 -1.49 6.57 -12.58
CA ASP A 19 -0.46 5.59 -12.91
C ASP A 19 0.06 4.87 -11.67
N VAL A 20 0.07 5.53 -10.50
CA VAL A 20 0.32 4.89 -9.20
C VAL A 20 -0.77 3.87 -8.91
N GLN A 21 -2.05 4.23 -9.13
CA GLN A 21 -3.15 3.29 -8.92
C GLN A 21 -3.01 2.04 -9.79
N LYS A 22 -2.68 2.22 -11.09
CA LYS A 22 -2.42 1.10 -12.01
C LYS A 22 -1.21 0.28 -11.57
N ALA A 23 -0.15 0.91 -11.09
CA ALA A 23 1.04 0.21 -10.62
C ALA A 23 0.76 -0.64 -9.38
N CYS A 24 0.08 -0.06 -8.38
CA CYS A 24 -0.36 -0.76 -7.17
C CYS A 24 -1.25 -1.97 -7.52
N LEU A 25 -2.23 -1.79 -8.42
CA LEU A 25 -3.08 -2.89 -8.88
C LEU A 25 -2.28 -3.98 -9.60
N ALA A 26 -1.33 -3.62 -10.46
CA ALA A 26 -0.49 -4.59 -11.14
C ALA A 26 0.40 -5.38 -10.16
N LEU A 27 0.96 -4.71 -9.15
CA LEU A 27 1.76 -5.34 -8.08
C LEU A 27 0.91 -6.30 -7.24
N GLN A 28 -0.31 -5.89 -6.91
CA GLN A 28 -1.26 -6.70 -6.16
C GLN A 28 -1.72 -7.92 -6.97
N ASP A 29 -2.22 -7.73 -8.18
CA ASP A 29 -2.87 -8.78 -8.97
C ASP A 29 -1.87 -9.81 -9.52
N LYS A 30 -0.66 -9.37 -9.92
CA LYS A 30 0.34 -10.26 -10.54
C LYS A 30 1.31 -10.87 -9.53
N TYR A 31 1.64 -10.15 -8.45
CA TYR A 31 2.67 -10.55 -7.50
C TYR A 31 2.15 -10.76 -6.08
N GLY A 32 0.85 -10.53 -5.83
CA GLY A 32 0.23 -10.75 -4.52
C GLY A 32 0.61 -9.73 -3.45
N LEU A 33 1.39 -8.70 -3.81
CA LEU A 33 1.88 -7.70 -2.86
C LEU A 33 0.74 -6.91 -2.24
N ASP A 34 0.94 -6.49 -0.99
CA ASP A 34 0.01 -5.64 -0.26
C ASP A 34 0.31 -4.16 -0.52
N VAL A 35 -0.66 -3.46 -1.11
CA VAL A 35 -0.56 -2.04 -1.41
C VAL A 35 -0.32 -1.21 -0.14
N ASN A 36 -0.93 -1.55 0.99
CA ASN A 36 -0.71 -0.81 2.24
C ASN A 36 0.71 -1.00 2.77
N LEU A 37 1.30 -2.20 2.62
CA LEU A 37 2.71 -2.42 2.98
C LEU A 37 3.68 -1.76 2.01
N ILE A 38 3.38 -1.73 0.71
CA ILE A 38 4.18 -0.96 -0.28
C ILE A 38 4.21 0.52 0.12
N LEU A 39 3.03 1.11 0.37
CA LEU A 39 2.94 2.51 0.78
C LEU A 39 3.60 2.76 2.14
N PHE A 40 3.54 1.81 3.06
CA PHE A 40 4.19 1.89 4.38
C PHE A 40 5.71 1.88 4.26
N CYS A 41 6.28 1.03 3.40
CA CYS A 41 7.71 1.01 3.08
C CYS A 41 8.18 2.39 2.58
N CYS A 42 7.42 2.98 1.65
CA CYS A 42 7.71 4.30 1.11
C CYS A 42 7.59 5.40 2.16
N TRP A 43 6.49 5.43 2.92
CA TRP A 43 6.21 6.44 3.92
C TRP A 43 7.22 6.42 5.08
N SER A 44 7.51 5.23 5.60
CA SER A 44 8.54 5.06 6.64
C SER A 44 9.91 5.47 6.12
N GLY A 45 10.32 4.98 4.95
CA GLY A 45 11.61 5.36 4.35
C GLY A 45 11.74 6.88 4.14
N ALA A 46 10.67 7.53 3.71
CA ALA A 46 10.68 8.95 3.39
C ALA A 46 10.79 9.86 4.63
N LEU A 47 10.20 9.46 5.77
CA LEU A 47 10.03 10.31 6.94
C LEU A 47 10.73 9.81 8.21
N HIS A 48 11.11 8.54 8.24
CA HIS A 48 11.60 7.84 9.43
C HIS A 48 12.81 6.94 9.16
N GLY A 49 13.16 6.71 7.89
CA GLY A 49 14.29 5.87 7.49
C GLY A 49 13.94 4.38 7.32
N GLU A 50 14.99 3.56 7.33
CA GLU A 50 14.91 2.11 7.15
C GLU A 50 14.22 1.44 8.35
N PHE A 51 13.49 0.34 8.10
CA PHE A 51 12.94 -0.45 9.20
C PHE A 51 14.02 -1.15 10.00
N THR A 52 13.87 -1.17 11.33
CA THR A 52 14.55 -2.18 12.16
C THR A 52 13.97 -3.57 11.87
N GLU A 53 14.66 -4.62 12.30
CA GLU A 53 14.17 -6.00 12.16
C GLU A 53 12.84 -6.19 12.87
N GLU A 54 12.75 -5.67 14.10
CA GLU A 54 11.60 -5.81 14.97
C GLU A 54 10.38 -5.09 14.38
N LEU A 55 10.56 -3.85 13.92
CA LEU A 55 9.51 -3.05 13.30
C LEU A 55 8.99 -3.70 12.02
N PHE A 56 9.91 -4.17 11.16
CA PHE A 56 9.53 -4.82 9.90
C PHE A 56 8.70 -6.08 10.16
N GLU A 57 9.19 -7.01 10.98
CA GLU A 57 8.47 -8.25 11.25
C GLU A 57 7.16 -8.01 12.02
N GLN A 58 7.08 -7.01 12.88
CA GLN A 58 5.81 -6.62 13.52
C GLN A 58 4.81 -6.08 12.50
N SER A 59 5.24 -5.16 11.62
CA SER A 59 4.37 -4.57 10.59
C SER A 59 3.79 -5.62 9.64
N LEU A 60 4.57 -6.64 9.26
CA LEU A 60 4.11 -7.74 8.42
C LEU A 60 3.06 -8.60 9.09
N ARG A 61 3.26 -8.96 10.37
CA ARG A 61 2.30 -9.77 11.11
C ARG A 61 0.97 -9.05 11.27
N GLU A 62 1.00 -7.80 11.73
CA GLU A 62 -0.21 -7.00 11.95
C GLU A 62 -0.94 -6.71 10.64
N ALA A 63 -0.20 -6.35 9.58
CA ALA A 63 -0.81 -6.11 8.28
C ALA A 63 -1.42 -7.39 7.68
N SER A 64 -0.72 -8.53 7.75
CA SER A 64 -1.21 -9.80 7.21
C SER A 64 -2.46 -10.29 7.94
N ASP A 65 -2.48 -10.22 9.27
CA ASP A 65 -3.63 -10.66 10.06
C ASP A 65 -4.88 -9.81 9.77
N TRP A 66 -4.72 -8.48 9.73
CA TRP A 66 -5.82 -7.57 9.38
C TRP A 66 -6.30 -7.77 7.94
N ARG A 67 -5.37 -7.93 6.98
CA ARG A 67 -5.71 -8.15 5.58
C ARG A 67 -6.54 -9.40 5.40
N GLN A 68 -6.12 -10.53 5.96
CA GLN A 68 -6.78 -11.83 5.79
C GLN A 68 -8.16 -11.86 6.45
N ASN A 69 -8.30 -11.24 7.62
CA ASN A 69 -9.54 -11.33 8.39
C ASN A 69 -10.55 -10.20 8.10
N VAL A 70 -10.11 -9.07 7.52
CA VAL A 70 -10.96 -7.89 7.31
C VAL A 70 -10.98 -7.45 5.86
N VAL A 71 -9.83 -7.09 5.28
CA VAL A 71 -9.76 -6.46 3.95
C VAL A 71 -10.15 -7.45 2.84
N GLU A 72 -9.57 -8.65 2.84
CA GLU A 72 -9.84 -9.68 1.82
C GLU A 72 -11.31 -10.13 1.81
N PRO A 73 -11.96 -10.42 2.96
CA PRO A 73 -13.39 -10.70 2.99
C PRO A 73 -14.25 -9.58 2.37
N LEU A 74 -13.98 -8.31 2.71
CA LEU A 74 -14.72 -7.16 2.14
C LEU A 74 -14.49 -7.04 0.63
N ARG A 75 -13.24 -7.19 0.20
CA ARG A 75 -12.86 -7.16 -1.22
C ARG A 75 -13.50 -8.29 -2.01
N ASN A 76 -13.60 -9.48 -1.42
CA ASN A 76 -14.26 -10.64 -2.02
C ASN A 76 -15.76 -10.38 -2.20
N VAL A 77 -16.44 -9.83 -1.20
CA VAL A 77 -17.85 -9.42 -1.31
C VAL A 77 -18.02 -8.37 -2.41
N ARG A 78 -17.19 -7.31 -2.43
CA ARG A 78 -17.26 -6.26 -3.46
C ARG A 78 -17.03 -6.81 -4.87
N SER A 79 -16.09 -7.74 -5.02
CA SER A 79 -15.71 -8.34 -6.30
C SER A 79 -16.80 -9.27 -6.82
N TRP A 80 -17.36 -10.10 -5.95
CA TRP A 80 -18.51 -10.95 -6.27
C TRP A 80 -19.72 -10.12 -6.71
N LEU A 81 -20.07 -9.06 -5.96
CA LEU A 81 -21.16 -8.15 -6.35
C LEU A 81 -20.93 -7.51 -7.73
N LYS A 82 -19.69 -7.11 -8.04
CA LYS A 82 -19.32 -6.57 -9.37
C LYS A 82 -19.59 -7.59 -10.48
N GLN A 83 -19.20 -8.85 -10.26
CA GLN A 83 -19.38 -9.94 -11.22
C GLN A 83 -20.86 -10.24 -11.43
N GLU A 84 -21.67 -10.32 -10.37
CA GLU A 84 -23.10 -10.64 -10.51
C GLU A 84 -23.90 -9.52 -11.20
N ILE A 85 -23.50 -8.25 -11.02
CA ILE A 85 -24.04 -7.13 -11.79
C ILE A 85 -23.65 -7.26 -13.28
N HIS A 86 -22.38 -7.59 -13.57
CA HIS A 86 -21.91 -7.80 -14.94
C HIS A 86 -22.65 -8.96 -15.63
N ASN A 87 -22.89 -10.05 -14.90
CA ASN A 87 -23.63 -11.23 -15.35
C ASN A 87 -25.15 -10.98 -15.47
N ARG A 88 -25.62 -9.75 -15.22
CA ARG A 88 -27.04 -9.33 -15.29
C ARG A 88 -27.96 -10.11 -14.35
N ARG A 89 -27.43 -10.76 -13.31
CA ARG A 89 -28.24 -11.36 -12.24
C ARG A 89 -28.92 -10.27 -11.41
N PHE A 90 -28.23 -9.15 -11.24
CA PHE A 90 -28.76 -7.92 -10.65
C PHE A 90 -28.73 -6.78 -11.67
N SER A 91 -29.76 -5.92 -11.66
CA SER A 91 -29.80 -4.73 -12.51
C SER A 91 -28.74 -3.71 -12.06
N ALA A 92 -28.17 -2.96 -13.00
CA ALA A 92 -27.27 -1.85 -12.68
C ALA A 92 -27.98 -0.69 -11.97
N ASN A 93 -29.31 -0.57 -12.09
CA ASN A 93 -30.08 0.43 -11.34
C ASN A 93 -30.68 -0.16 -10.05
N SER A 94 -30.09 -1.23 -9.50
CA SER A 94 -30.61 -1.90 -8.30
C SER A 94 -29.95 -1.40 -7.02
N SER A 95 -30.65 -1.58 -5.90
CA SER A 95 -30.11 -1.40 -4.53
C SER A 95 -28.83 -2.19 -4.26
N VAL A 96 -28.53 -3.21 -5.08
CA VAL A 96 -27.26 -3.97 -5.02
C VAL A 96 -26.06 -3.09 -5.43
N MET A 97 -26.23 -2.15 -6.37
CA MET A 97 -25.16 -1.21 -6.72
C MET A 97 -24.87 -0.24 -5.58
N ASP A 98 -25.90 0.25 -4.89
CA ASP A 98 -25.75 1.10 -3.70
C ASP A 98 -25.07 0.32 -2.57
N PHE A 99 -25.51 -0.91 -2.31
CA PHE A 99 -24.88 -1.77 -1.31
C PHE A 99 -23.42 -2.07 -1.64
N ARG A 100 -23.08 -2.31 -2.91
CA ARG A 100 -21.69 -2.46 -3.34
C ARG A 100 -20.86 -1.21 -3.06
N ALA A 101 -21.43 -0.01 -3.23
CA ALA A 101 -20.75 1.24 -2.89
C ALA A 101 -20.50 1.35 -1.38
N VAL A 102 -21.46 0.93 -0.55
CA VAL A 102 -21.27 0.82 0.91
C VAL A 102 -20.13 -0.13 1.26
N VAL A 103 -20.11 -1.36 0.68
CA VAL A 103 -19.03 -2.32 0.91
C VAL A 103 -17.67 -1.74 0.50
N LYS A 104 -17.60 -1.03 -0.64
CA LYS A 104 -16.36 -0.34 -1.07
C LYS A 104 -15.92 0.71 -0.05
N ALA A 105 -16.84 1.51 0.49
CA ALA A 105 -16.53 2.50 1.50
C ALA A 105 -16.05 1.85 2.81
N THR A 106 -16.65 0.72 3.20
CA THR A 106 -16.22 -0.07 4.36
C THR A 106 -14.84 -0.71 4.16
N GLU A 107 -14.54 -1.24 2.97
CA GLU A 107 -13.20 -1.72 2.61
C GLU A 107 -12.16 -0.60 2.76
N LEU A 108 -12.44 0.58 2.20
CA LEU A 108 -11.54 1.73 2.28
C LEU A 108 -11.32 2.20 3.73
N GLU A 109 -12.38 2.22 4.55
CA GLU A 109 -12.27 2.55 5.97
C GLU A 109 -11.45 1.50 6.73
N SER A 110 -11.58 0.21 6.39
CA SER A 110 -10.76 -0.85 6.99
C SER A 110 -9.28 -0.72 6.62
N GLU A 111 -8.95 -0.30 5.39
CA GLU A 111 -7.58 -0.01 4.97
C GLU A 111 -7.03 1.21 5.70
N ARG A 112 -7.85 2.24 5.92
CA ARG A 112 -7.47 3.41 6.72
C ARG A 112 -7.12 3.03 8.16
N LEU A 113 -7.91 2.18 8.81
CA LEU A 113 -7.64 1.69 10.16
C LEU A 113 -6.34 0.89 10.21
N GLN A 114 -6.08 0.02 9.23
CA GLN A 114 -4.81 -0.70 9.11
C GLN A 114 -3.62 0.25 9.04
N GLN A 115 -3.69 1.30 8.22
CA GLN A 115 -2.63 2.30 8.14
C GLN A 115 -2.43 3.06 9.45
N MET A 116 -3.51 3.35 10.19
CA MET A 116 -3.39 3.98 11.51
C MET A 116 -2.71 3.08 12.54
N ASP A 117 -2.91 1.78 12.46
CA ASP A 117 -2.25 0.82 13.37
C ASP A 117 -0.76 0.69 13.00
N LEU A 118 -0.44 0.57 11.71
CA LEU A 118 0.94 0.60 11.22
C LEU A 118 1.68 1.89 11.59
N GLU A 119 1.03 3.05 11.49
CA GLU A 119 1.61 4.34 11.87
C GLU A 119 1.98 4.38 13.36
N ARG A 120 1.24 3.69 14.24
CA ARG A 120 1.55 3.63 15.68
C ARG A 120 2.78 2.79 16.00
N LEU A 121 3.22 1.93 15.08
CA LEU A 121 4.43 1.13 15.26
C LEU A 121 5.70 1.96 15.13
N ILE A 122 5.62 3.10 14.44
CA ILE A 122 6.77 4.00 14.30
C ILE A 122 7.03 4.70 15.62
N ASP A 123 8.20 4.43 16.19
CA ASP A 123 8.72 5.26 17.26
C ASP A 123 9.17 6.62 16.69
N HIS A 124 8.60 7.71 17.22
CA HIS A 124 8.99 9.07 16.86
C HIS A 124 10.23 9.56 17.63
N SER A 125 10.83 8.70 18.45
CA SER A 125 12.01 9.00 19.26
C SER A 125 13.28 8.96 18.41
N SER A 126 13.83 10.16 18.16
CA SER A 126 15.22 10.42 17.73
C SER A 126 15.58 10.10 16.28
N GLY A 127 15.67 11.18 15.49
CA GLY A 127 16.18 11.23 14.12
C GLY A 127 17.64 10.82 14.01
N SER A 128 17.85 9.61 13.50
CA SER A 128 19.07 9.27 12.78
C SER A 128 19.05 10.00 11.43
N GLU A 129 20.22 10.37 10.92
CA GLU A 129 20.32 10.88 9.56
C GLU A 129 20.06 9.73 8.59
N PHE A 130 19.10 9.91 7.68
CA PHE A 130 18.76 8.92 6.64
C PHE A 130 18.53 9.63 5.31
N GLU A 131 18.74 8.90 4.23
CA GLU A 131 18.42 9.38 2.88
C GLU A 131 17.03 8.83 2.49
N PRO A 132 16.01 9.68 2.27
CA PRO A 132 14.63 9.26 2.03
C PRO A 132 14.49 8.21 0.92
N LEU A 133 15.09 8.49 -0.25
CA LEU A 133 14.96 7.62 -1.42
C LEU A 133 15.56 6.24 -1.18
N ASN A 134 16.79 6.20 -0.69
CA ASN A 134 17.51 4.95 -0.44
C ASN A 134 16.85 4.15 0.69
N SER A 135 16.33 4.81 1.72
CA SER A 135 15.62 4.15 2.83
C SER A 135 14.31 3.52 2.35
N SER A 136 13.49 4.27 1.59
CA SER A 136 12.25 3.75 1.00
C SER A 136 12.53 2.59 0.04
N ALA A 137 13.55 2.70 -0.80
CA ALA A 137 13.92 1.64 -1.73
C ALA A 137 14.40 0.37 -1.01
N LYS A 138 15.21 0.49 0.06
CA LYS A 138 15.64 -0.67 0.86
C LYS A 138 14.48 -1.35 1.57
N ASN A 139 13.54 -0.58 2.15
CA ASN A 139 12.33 -1.13 2.75
C ASN A 139 11.51 -1.92 1.72
N LEU A 140 11.34 -1.39 0.51
CA LEU A 140 10.64 -2.08 -0.59
C LEU A 140 11.35 -3.37 -1.02
N ARG A 141 12.68 -3.35 -1.16
CA ARG A 141 13.44 -4.57 -1.51
C ARG A 141 13.24 -5.65 -0.47
N ARG A 142 13.42 -5.28 0.80
CA ARG A 142 13.22 -6.17 1.93
C ARG A 142 11.82 -6.76 1.97
N TYR A 143 10.80 -5.95 1.67
CA TYR A 143 9.42 -6.41 1.54
C TYR A 143 9.24 -7.41 0.38
N CYS A 144 9.77 -7.11 -0.80
CA CYS A 144 9.71 -8.01 -1.95
C CYS A 144 10.41 -9.34 -1.67
N ASP A 145 11.62 -9.31 -1.11
CA ASP A 145 12.39 -10.49 -0.72
C ASP A 145 11.59 -11.37 0.27
N ARG A 146 10.94 -10.73 1.26
CA ARG A 146 10.11 -11.42 2.26
C ARG A 146 8.86 -12.07 1.67
N CYS A 147 8.34 -11.51 0.58
CA CYS A 147 7.23 -12.07 -0.20
C CYS A 147 7.69 -13.08 -1.25
N GLY A 148 9.00 -13.28 -1.44
CA GLY A 148 9.54 -14.13 -2.51
C GLY A 148 9.32 -13.56 -3.91
N VAL A 149 9.26 -12.23 -4.04
CA VAL A 149 9.06 -11.53 -5.30
C VAL A 149 10.40 -10.98 -5.79
N ASP A 150 10.92 -11.56 -6.87
CA ASP A 150 12.14 -11.08 -7.51
C ASP A 150 11.93 -9.67 -8.12
N LEU A 151 12.91 -8.79 -7.92
CA LEU A 151 12.95 -7.45 -8.52
C LEU A 151 13.35 -7.51 -10.00
N THR A 152 12.51 -8.16 -10.80
CA THR A 152 12.59 -8.11 -12.26
C THR A 152 12.43 -6.67 -12.76
N ASN A 153 12.78 -6.42 -14.03
CA ASN A 153 12.61 -5.09 -14.62
C ASN A 153 11.17 -4.58 -14.50
N ASP A 154 10.18 -5.44 -14.67
CA ASP A 154 8.77 -5.08 -14.56
C ASP A 154 8.40 -4.64 -13.13
N VAL A 155 8.82 -5.41 -12.12
CA VAL A 155 8.58 -5.07 -10.70
C VAL A 155 9.30 -3.77 -10.34
N LYS A 156 10.57 -3.61 -10.76
CA LYS A 156 11.36 -2.40 -10.53
C LYS A 156 10.69 -1.17 -11.14
N LEU A 157 10.18 -1.25 -12.37
CA LEU A 157 9.49 -0.13 -13.01
C LEU A 157 8.20 0.26 -12.28
N LEU A 158 7.40 -0.72 -11.85
CA LEU A 158 6.17 -0.47 -11.10
C LEU A 158 6.47 0.17 -9.73
N LEU A 159 7.45 -0.36 -9.00
CA LEU A 159 7.87 0.20 -7.71
C LEU A 159 8.53 1.57 -7.84
N ALA A 160 9.33 1.79 -8.89
CA ALA A 160 9.97 3.09 -9.17
C ALA A 160 8.93 4.18 -9.42
N LEU A 161 7.85 3.86 -10.13
CA LEU A 161 6.75 4.78 -10.37
C LEU A 161 6.07 5.20 -9.05
N ILE A 162 5.86 4.25 -8.13
CA ILE A 162 5.28 4.53 -6.81
C ILE A 162 6.26 5.36 -5.98
N LEU A 163 7.55 5.00 -6.00
CA LEU A 163 8.59 5.67 -5.24
C LEU A 163 8.81 7.12 -5.70
N ASP A 164 8.79 7.37 -7.01
CA ASP A 164 8.84 8.72 -7.60
C ASP A 164 7.63 9.56 -7.17
N ALA A 165 6.41 8.99 -7.17
CA ALA A 165 5.24 9.69 -6.68
C ALA A 165 5.29 9.98 -5.16
N CYS A 166 5.98 9.16 -4.38
CA CYS A 166 6.22 9.40 -2.96
C CYS A 166 7.22 10.53 -2.71
N LEU A 167 8.25 10.64 -3.57
CA LEU A 167 9.41 11.53 -3.47
C LEU A 167 9.68 12.24 -4.82
N PRO A 168 8.80 13.16 -5.26
CA PRO A 168 8.80 13.70 -6.62
C PRO A 168 10.02 14.57 -6.95
N ASP A 169 10.73 15.07 -5.94
CA ASP A 169 11.92 15.90 -6.12
C ASP A 169 13.16 15.09 -6.55
N GLU A 170 13.13 13.75 -6.41
CA GLU A 170 14.24 12.89 -6.76
C GLU A 170 14.29 12.53 -8.25
N GLY A 171 13.12 12.30 -8.84
CA GLY A 171 12.93 11.96 -10.24
C GLY A 171 12.97 10.45 -10.55
N PRO A 172 12.35 10.03 -11.67
CA PRO A 172 12.05 8.63 -11.96
C PRO A 172 13.30 7.78 -12.21
N ASP A 173 14.34 8.36 -12.82
CA ASP A 173 15.61 7.67 -13.09
C ASP A 173 16.34 7.31 -11.79
N LYS A 174 16.30 8.20 -10.79
CA LYS A 174 16.90 7.92 -9.49
C LYS A 174 16.09 6.88 -8.74
N ALA A 175 14.76 6.95 -8.77
CA ALA A 175 13.89 5.95 -8.15
C ALA A 175 14.16 4.53 -8.68
N LEU A 176 14.32 4.40 -10.00
CA LEU A 176 14.65 3.11 -10.62
C LEU A 176 16.05 2.60 -10.24
N ARG A 177 17.05 3.49 -10.22
CA ARG A 177 18.42 3.15 -9.77
C ARG A 177 18.46 2.77 -8.31
N ALA A 178 17.69 3.44 -7.46
CA ALA A 178 17.64 3.15 -6.04
C ALA A 178 17.13 1.73 -5.77
N LEU A 179 16.29 1.17 -6.64
CA LEU A 179 15.77 -0.21 -6.59
C LEU A 179 16.68 -1.25 -7.26
N SER A 180 17.75 -0.81 -7.93
CA SER A 180 18.62 -1.69 -8.73
C SER A 180 19.54 -2.54 -7.89
#